data_AF-A0A183K1T6-F1
#
_entry.id   AF-A0A183K1T6-F1
#
_cell.length_a   1.000
_cell.length_b   1.000
_cell.length_c   1.000
_cell.angle_alpha   90.00
_cell.angle_beta   90.00
_cell.angle_gamma   90.00
#
_symmetry.space_group_name_H-M   'P 1'
#
loop_
_entity.id
_entity.type
_entity.pdbx_description
1 polymer ?
#
loop_
_entity_poly.entity_id
_entity_poly.type
_entity_poly.pdbx_seq_one_letter_code
_entity_poly.pdbx_strand_id
1 'polypeptide(L)'
;LKNIWNSKQLSTNIKVRIFNTNVKAVLLYGAETWRTTTTTIKTVQVFINICLRKILNIHWPDTISNSLMWEITHQLAAEEEIRKRRWKWIGHTLRKSSNCITRQVLTWNPEGKRKRGRPKNKLRREIKADMKRMNNNWKEPERIAQDRVGWGMLVRGLCSFTRSNRRK
;
A
#
# COMPACT_ATOMS: atom_id res chain seq x y z
N LEU A 1 -12.99 -14.99 -14.71
CA LEU A 1 -11.56 -15.23 -14.36
C LEU A 1 -11.21 -16.69 -14.06
N LYS A 2 -12.15 -17.56 -13.63
CA LYS A 2 -11.87 -18.98 -13.31
C LYS A 2 -11.15 -19.73 -14.44
N ASN A 3 -11.60 -19.57 -15.69
CA ASN A 3 -10.98 -20.20 -16.86
C ASN A 3 -9.54 -19.75 -17.10
N ILE A 4 -9.24 -18.47 -16.82
CA ILE A 4 -7.89 -17.91 -16.94
C ILE A 4 -6.96 -18.51 -15.89
N TRP A 5 -7.43 -18.63 -14.65
CA TRP A 5 -6.65 -19.23 -13.55
C TRP A 5 -6.39 -20.72 -13.76
N ASN A 6 -7.36 -21.44 -14.31
CA ASN A 6 -7.26 -22.88 -14.54
C ASN A 6 -6.54 -23.26 -15.85
N SER A 7 -6.34 -22.32 -16.78
CA SER A 7 -5.70 -22.60 -18.07
C SER A 7 -4.24 -23.01 -17.89
N LYS A 8 -3.85 -24.14 -18.48
CA LYS A 8 -2.44 -24.60 -18.54
C LYS A 8 -1.61 -23.88 -19.61
N GLN A 9 -2.28 -23.26 -20.60
CA GLN A 9 -1.61 -22.56 -21.71
C GLN A 9 -0.99 -21.23 -21.26
N LEU A 10 -1.52 -20.63 -20.19
CA LEU A 10 -1.03 -19.36 -19.67
C LEU A 10 0.02 -19.60 -18.58
N SER A 11 1.18 -18.99 -18.74
CA SER A 11 2.21 -19.01 -17.69
C SER A 11 1.72 -18.29 -16.43
N THR A 12 2.24 -18.71 -15.27
CA THR A 12 1.95 -18.10 -13.97
C THR A 12 2.21 -16.59 -13.97
N ASN A 13 3.28 -16.15 -14.63
CA ASN A 13 3.63 -14.72 -14.72
C ASN A 13 2.55 -13.89 -15.44
N ILE A 14 1.99 -14.42 -16.53
CA ILE A 14 0.90 -13.76 -17.26
C ILE A 14 -0.35 -13.69 -16.38
N LYS A 15 -0.69 -14.78 -15.69
CA LYS A 15 -1.82 -14.82 -14.75
C LYS A 15 -1.66 -13.78 -13.63
N VAL A 16 -0.50 -13.72 -12.99
CA VAL A 16 -0.20 -12.72 -11.94
C VAL A 16 -0.30 -11.29 -12.49
N ARG A 17 0.15 -11.04 -13.72
CA ARG A 17 0.00 -9.73 -14.38
C ARG A 17 -1.47 -9.35 -14.62
N ILE A 18 -2.30 -10.29 -15.07
CA ILE A 18 -3.76 -10.10 -15.22
C ILE A 18 -4.41 -9.80 -13.85
N PHE A 19 -3.98 -10.50 -12.80
CA PHE A 19 -4.46 -10.26 -11.44
C PHE A 19 -4.12 -8.84 -10.97
N ASN A 20 -2.87 -8.40 -11.16
CA ASN A 20 -2.41 -7.09 -10.74
C ASN A 20 -3.11 -5.94 -11.48
N THR A 21 -3.39 -6.11 -12.77
CA THR A 21 -4.00 -5.09 -13.62
C THR A 21 -5.50 -4.98 -13.44
N ASN A 22 -6.21 -6.09 -13.24
CA ASN A 22 -7.67 -6.09 -13.13
C ASN A 22 -8.13 -6.15 -11.68
N VAL A 23 -7.81 -7.25 -10.98
CA VAL A 23 -8.36 -7.51 -9.63
C VAL A 23 -7.74 -6.58 -8.61
N LYS A 24 -6.41 -6.50 -8.56
CA LYS A 24 -5.69 -5.70 -7.56
C LYS A 24 -5.90 -4.20 -7.78
N ALA A 25 -6.06 -3.76 -9.03
CA ALA A 25 -6.35 -2.37 -9.36
C ALA A 25 -7.72 -1.94 -8.81
N VAL A 26 -8.76 -2.75 -9.02
CA VAL A 26 -10.11 -2.49 -8.49
C VAL A 26 -10.14 -2.63 -6.97
N LEU A 27 -9.51 -3.67 -6.42
CA LEU A 27 -9.47 -3.90 -4.97
C LEU A 27 -8.84 -2.72 -4.22
N LEU A 28 -7.75 -2.16 -4.76
CA LEU A 28 -7.01 -1.06 -4.14
C LEU A 28 -7.41 0.32 -4.70
N TYR A 29 -8.59 0.42 -5.30
CA TYR A 29 -9.09 1.68 -5.80
C TYR A 29 -9.35 2.66 -4.64
N GLY A 30 -8.79 3.87 -4.75
CA GLY A 30 -8.88 4.90 -3.71
C GLY A 30 -8.09 4.56 -2.43
N ALA A 31 -7.23 3.54 -2.45
CA ALA A 31 -6.46 3.13 -1.27
C ALA A 31 -5.51 4.23 -0.74
N GLU A 32 -5.25 5.27 -1.53
CA GLU A 32 -4.45 6.42 -1.12
C GLU A 32 -5.06 7.15 0.10
N THR A 33 -6.39 7.22 0.16
CA THR A 33 -7.13 7.97 1.17
C THR A 33 -7.82 7.09 2.21
N TRP A 34 -7.67 5.76 2.12
CA TRP A 34 -8.25 4.84 3.08
C TRP A 34 -7.71 5.10 4.49
N ARG A 35 -8.61 4.98 5.46
CA ARG A 35 -8.24 4.81 6.86
C ARG A 35 -7.81 3.37 7.05
N THR A 36 -6.51 3.12 7.12
CA THR A 36 -6.00 1.75 7.23
C THR A 36 -5.96 1.32 8.69
N THR A 37 -6.81 0.36 9.04
CA THR A 37 -6.66 -0.40 10.29
C THR A 37 -5.89 -1.68 10.00
N THR A 38 -5.28 -2.24 11.04
CA THR A 38 -4.63 -3.56 10.95
C THR A 38 -5.61 -4.64 10.48
N THR A 39 -6.89 -4.54 10.84
CA THR A 39 -7.94 -5.45 10.40
C THR A 39 -8.27 -5.31 8.91
N THR A 40 -8.40 -4.09 8.38
CA THR A 40 -8.62 -3.86 6.94
C THR A 40 -7.42 -4.32 6.11
N ILE A 41 -6.20 -4.06 6.57
CA ILE A 41 -4.99 -4.54 5.88
C ILE A 41 -4.94 -6.07 5.87
N LYS A 42 -5.22 -6.72 7.01
CA LYS A 42 -5.21 -8.19 7.12
C LYS A 42 -6.25 -8.82 6.20
N THR A 43 -7.47 -8.30 6.17
CA THR A 43 -8.54 -8.82 5.30
C THR A 43 -8.19 -8.70 3.81
N VAL A 44 -7.65 -7.55 3.38
CA VAL A 44 -7.14 -7.36 2.02
C VAL A 44 -5.99 -8.34 1.70
N GLN A 45 -5.06 -8.53 2.63
CA GLN A 45 -3.95 -9.48 2.45
C GLN A 45 -4.43 -10.93 2.32
N VAL A 46 -5.40 -11.34 3.14
CA VAL A 46 -6.00 -12.69 3.07
C VAL A 46 -6.66 -12.89 1.71
N PHE A 47 -7.44 -11.92 1.23
CA PHE A 47 -8.05 -11.98 -0.10
C PHE A 47 -7.00 -12.13 -1.22
N ILE A 48 -5.94 -11.31 -1.20
CA ILE A 48 -4.84 -11.40 -2.17
C ILE A 48 -4.18 -12.79 -2.12
N ASN A 49 -3.89 -13.32 -0.92
CA ASN A 49 -3.28 -14.63 -0.76
C ASN A 49 -4.17 -15.76 -1.30
N ILE A 50 -5.50 -15.67 -1.10
CA ILE A 50 -6.45 -16.64 -1.67
C ILE A 50 -6.38 -16.61 -3.20
N CYS A 51 -6.34 -15.43 -3.82
CA CYS A 51 -6.21 -15.31 -5.27
C CYS A 51 -4.88 -15.87 -5.78
N LEU A 52 -3.76 -15.59 -5.10
CA LEU A 52 -2.44 -16.09 -5.49
C LEU A 52 -2.35 -17.61 -5.41
N ARG A 53 -2.91 -18.25 -4.37
CA ARG A 53 -2.99 -19.72 -4.28
C ARG A 53 -3.77 -20.33 -5.44
N LYS A 54 -4.90 -19.72 -5.82
CA LYS A 54 -5.69 -20.14 -6.98
C LYS A 54 -4.92 -19.99 -8.30
N ILE A 55 -4.12 -18.92 -8.45
CA ILE A 55 -3.28 -18.69 -9.63
C ILE A 55 -2.17 -19.73 -9.75
N LEU A 56 -1.55 -20.08 -8.61
CA LEU A 56 -0.53 -21.12 -8.52
C LEU A 56 -1.11 -22.54 -8.56
N ASN A 57 -2.44 -22.68 -8.68
CA ASN A 57 -3.14 -23.96 -8.72
C ASN A 57 -2.88 -24.86 -7.49
N ILE A 58 -2.63 -24.25 -6.33
CA ILE A 58 -2.35 -24.96 -5.08
C ILE A 58 -3.67 -25.42 -4.49
N HIS A 59 -3.82 -26.73 -4.31
CA HIS A 59 -4.97 -27.37 -3.70
C HIS A 59 -4.52 -28.16 -2.49
N TRP A 60 -5.43 -28.40 -1.54
CA TRP A 60 -5.16 -29.37 -0.48
C TRP A 60 -4.86 -30.74 -1.11
N PRO A 61 -3.83 -31.50 -0.67
CA PRO A 61 -3.05 -31.36 0.57
C PRO A 61 -1.78 -30.49 0.46
N ASP A 62 -1.48 -29.90 -0.71
CA ASP A 62 -0.26 -29.13 -0.92
C ASP A 62 -0.25 -27.85 -0.05
N THR A 63 0.77 -27.73 0.81
CA THR A 63 0.91 -26.59 1.72
C THR A 63 2.16 -25.79 1.38
N ILE A 64 1.97 -24.52 1.02
CA ILE A 64 3.05 -23.57 0.73
C ILE A 64 3.01 -22.42 1.74
N SER A 65 4.20 -22.03 2.22
CA SER A 65 4.38 -20.89 3.10
C SER A 65 4.03 -19.57 2.39
N ASN A 66 3.48 -18.60 3.13
CA ASN A 66 3.12 -17.30 2.55
C ASN A 66 4.36 -16.57 1.98
N SER A 67 5.54 -16.75 2.58
CA SER A 67 6.79 -16.15 2.13
C SER A 67 7.24 -16.68 0.78
N LEU A 68 7.25 -18.00 0.60
CA LEU A 68 7.63 -18.64 -0.66
C LEU A 68 6.67 -18.26 -1.79
N MET A 69 5.36 -18.23 -1.50
CA MET A 69 4.35 -17.78 -2.47
C MET A 69 4.61 -16.34 -2.94
N TRP A 70 4.95 -15.43 -2.02
CA TRP A 70 5.25 -14.03 -2.38
C TRP A 70 6.55 -13.89 -3.17
N GLU A 71 7.53 -14.75 -2.90
CA GLU A 71 8.78 -14.80 -3.65
C GLU A 71 8.56 -15.26 -5.09
N ILE A 72 7.86 -16.38 -5.29
CA ILE A 72 7.53 -16.93 -6.62
C ILE A 72 6.70 -15.94 -7.45
N THR A 73 5.76 -15.24 -6.82
CA THR A 73 4.84 -14.31 -7.52
C THR A 73 5.38 -12.87 -7.61
N HIS A 74 6.57 -12.62 -7.03
CA HIS A 74 7.17 -11.29 -6.87
C HIS A 74 6.19 -10.23 -6.33
N GLN A 75 5.31 -10.63 -5.41
CA GLN A 75 4.28 -9.75 -4.87
C GLN A 75 4.74 -9.04 -3.60
N LEU A 76 4.39 -7.76 -3.50
CA LEU A 76 4.50 -6.98 -2.28
C LEU A 76 3.30 -7.22 -1.36
N ALA A 77 3.53 -7.09 -0.06
CA ALA A 77 2.46 -7.13 0.93
C ALA A 77 1.46 -6.00 0.69
N ALA A 78 0.18 -6.24 1.00
CA ALA A 78 -0.90 -5.30 0.82
C ALA A 78 -0.64 -3.96 1.51
N GLU A 79 -0.09 -4.01 2.73
CA GLU A 79 0.28 -2.81 3.50
C GLU A 79 1.32 -1.94 2.77
N GLU A 80 2.33 -2.57 2.18
CA GLU A 80 3.40 -1.88 1.45
C GLU A 80 2.88 -1.23 0.18
N GLU A 81 2.02 -1.94 -0.55
CA GLU A 81 1.40 -1.43 -1.77
C GLU A 81 0.49 -0.24 -1.48
N ILE A 82 -0.35 -0.33 -0.44
CA ILE A 82 -1.23 0.77 -0.01
C ILE A 82 -0.39 1.97 0.44
N ARG A 83 0.67 1.75 1.25
CA ARG A 83 1.59 2.81 1.66
C ARG A 83 2.25 3.47 0.46
N LYS A 84 2.75 2.69 -0.50
CA LYS A 84 3.40 3.19 -1.72
C LYS A 84 2.44 4.09 -2.52
N ARG A 85 1.19 3.66 -2.71
CA ARG A 85 0.17 4.44 -3.42
C ARG A 85 -0.15 5.75 -2.69
N ARG A 86 -0.37 5.69 -1.38
CA ARG A 86 -0.58 6.87 -0.54
C ARG A 86 0.55 7.87 -0.66
N TRP A 87 1.80 7.42 -0.51
CA TRP A 87 2.95 8.32 -0.60
C TRP A 87 3.21 8.82 -2.02
N LYS A 88 2.89 8.06 -3.07
CA LYS A 88 2.85 8.60 -4.45
C LYS A 88 1.85 9.75 -4.58
N TRP A 89 0.65 9.60 -4.02
CA TRP A 89 -0.37 10.65 -4.03
C TRP A 89 0.03 11.87 -3.21
N ILE A 90 0.62 11.68 -2.02
CA ILE A 90 1.19 12.77 -1.21
C ILE A 90 2.25 13.54 -1.99
N GLY A 91 3.16 12.85 -2.69
CA GLY A 91 4.15 13.54 -3.53
C GLY A 91 3.52 14.30 -4.69
N HIS A 92 2.39 13.83 -5.22
CA HIS A 92 1.65 14.59 -6.22
C HIS A 92 0.99 15.84 -5.62
N THR A 93 0.39 15.75 -4.42
CA THR A 93 -0.25 16.91 -3.77
C THR A 93 0.76 17.95 -3.29
N LEU A 94 1.92 17.54 -2.78
CA LEU A 94 2.99 18.44 -2.34
C LEU A 94 3.62 19.24 -3.50
N ARG A 95 3.64 18.67 -4.71
CA ARG A 95 4.14 19.36 -5.91
C ARG A 95 3.16 20.38 -6.48
N LYS A 96 1.88 20.35 -6.10
CA LYS A 96 0.92 21.39 -6.49
C LYS A 96 1.23 22.70 -5.78
N SER A 97 0.74 23.82 -6.31
CA SER A 97 0.89 25.14 -5.69
C SER A 97 0.35 25.15 -4.25
N SER A 98 0.92 26.00 -3.40
CA SER A 98 0.50 26.21 -2.01
C SER A 98 -0.97 26.60 -1.87
N ASN A 99 -1.51 27.28 -2.88
CA ASN A 99 -2.88 27.76 -2.93
C ASN A 99 -3.88 26.66 -3.32
N CYS A 100 -3.39 25.49 -3.73
CA CYS A 100 -4.27 24.38 -4.10
C CYS A 100 -4.92 23.76 -2.85
N ILE A 101 -6.25 23.67 -2.87
CA ILE A 101 -7.07 23.12 -1.77
C ILE A 101 -6.56 21.74 -1.34
N THR A 102 -6.17 20.87 -2.27
CA THR A 102 -5.68 19.52 -1.94
C THR A 102 -4.39 19.53 -1.13
N ARG A 103 -3.52 20.54 -1.32
CA ARG A 103 -2.28 20.70 -0.55
C ARG A 103 -2.58 21.27 0.83
N GLN A 104 -3.49 22.24 0.93
CA GLN A 104 -3.92 22.81 2.20
C GLN A 104 -4.62 21.77 3.09
N VAL A 105 -5.50 20.95 2.52
CA VAL A 105 -6.22 19.87 3.24
C VAL A 105 -5.25 18.86 3.88
N LEU A 106 -4.08 18.64 3.28
CA LEU A 106 -3.07 17.71 3.81
C LEU A 106 -2.48 18.20 5.15
N THR A 107 -2.32 19.51 5.30
CA THR A 107 -1.75 20.17 6.49
C THR A 107 -2.83 20.73 7.43
N TRP A 108 -4.06 20.87 6.96
CA TRP A 108 -5.17 21.44 7.71
C TRP A 108 -5.49 20.63 8.98
N ASN A 109 -5.61 21.33 10.10
CA ASN A 109 -6.10 20.82 11.37
C ASN A 109 -7.40 21.56 11.73
N PRO A 110 -8.59 21.00 11.46
CA PRO A 110 -9.82 21.66 11.84
C PRO A 110 -9.91 21.76 13.36
N GLU A 111 -10.17 22.98 13.84
CA GLU A 111 -10.43 23.26 15.24
C GLU A 111 -11.81 22.74 15.64
N GLY A 112 -11.93 22.18 16.84
CA GLY A 112 -13.20 21.65 17.33
C GLY A 112 -13.06 20.65 18.47
N LYS A 113 -14.11 20.58 19.30
CA LYS A 113 -14.20 19.61 20.40
C LYS A 113 -14.41 18.21 19.85
N ARG A 114 -13.64 17.25 20.38
CA ARG A 114 -13.78 15.83 20.00
C ARG A 114 -14.97 15.22 20.72
N LYS A 115 -15.68 14.31 20.04
CA LYS A 115 -16.66 13.45 20.70
C LYS A 115 -15.95 12.61 21.78
N ARG A 116 -16.63 12.41 22.92
CA ARG A 116 -16.16 11.55 24.03
C ARG A 116 -16.06 10.10 23.55
N GLY A 117 -14.97 9.40 23.89
CA GLY A 117 -14.70 8.01 23.47
C GLY A 117 -13.38 7.83 22.69
N ARG A 118 -13.12 6.60 22.21
CA ARG A 118 -11.87 6.27 21.50
C ARG A 118 -11.75 7.06 20.20
N PRO A 119 -10.68 7.87 20.00
CA PRO A 119 -10.51 8.63 18.78
C PRO A 119 -10.34 7.72 17.56
N LYS A 120 -11.16 7.91 16.52
CA LYS A 120 -10.97 7.22 15.24
C LYS A 120 -9.62 7.62 14.63
N ASN A 121 -8.91 6.65 14.01
CA ASN A 121 -7.67 6.94 13.28
C ASN A 121 -7.95 7.94 12.14
N LYS A 122 -7.02 8.87 11.91
CA LYS A 122 -7.09 9.84 10.81
C LYS A 122 -5.94 9.56 9.85
N LEU A 123 -6.13 9.81 8.56
CA LEU A 123 -5.07 9.74 7.54
C LEU A 123 -3.82 10.50 7.99
N ARG A 124 -3.99 11.71 8.56
CA ARG A 124 -2.89 12.51 9.12
C ARG A 124 -2.09 11.80 10.22
N ARG A 125 -2.72 10.96 11.06
CA ARG A 125 -2.00 10.19 12.10
C ARG A 125 -1.16 9.08 11.48
N GLU A 126 -1.65 8.44 10.44
CA GLU A 126 -0.91 7.43 9.69
C GLU A 126 0.28 8.06 8.97
N ILE A 127 0.07 9.20 8.30
CA ILE A 127 1.16 9.97 7.68
C ILE A 127 2.20 10.38 8.73
N LYS A 128 1.76 10.88 9.89
CA LYS A 128 2.67 11.24 10.98
C LYS A 128 3.43 10.03 11.54
N ALA A 129 2.79 8.85 11.60
CA ALA A 129 3.45 7.62 12.03
C ALA A 129 4.50 7.15 11.00
N ASP A 130 4.15 7.17 9.71
CA ASP A 130 5.10 6.88 8.63
C ASP A 130 6.26 7.89 8.61
N MET A 131 6.01 9.18 8.87
CA MET A 131 7.05 10.21 9.00
C MET A 131 7.99 9.98 10.18
N LYS A 132 7.44 9.60 11.35
CA LYS A 132 8.26 9.23 12.51
C LYS A 132 9.20 8.07 12.19
N ARG A 133 8.76 7.11 11.36
CA ARG A 133 9.62 5.99 10.92
C ARG A 133 10.78 6.45 10.02
N MET A 134 10.63 7.56 9.32
CA MET A 134 11.70 8.15 8.50
C MET A 134 12.61 9.10 9.29
N ASN A 135 12.33 9.35 10.56
CA ASN A 135 12.98 10.39 11.36
C ASN A 135 12.92 11.80 10.71
N ASN A 136 11.86 12.09 9.94
CA ASN A 136 11.73 13.32 9.16
C ASN A 136 10.54 14.18 9.61
N ASN A 137 10.74 15.50 9.57
CA ASN A 137 9.69 16.51 9.75
C ASN A 137 9.04 16.88 8.42
N TRP A 138 7.86 17.52 8.42
CA TRP A 138 7.11 17.91 7.20
C TRP A 138 7.93 18.69 6.16
N LYS A 139 8.93 19.48 6.59
CA LYS A 139 9.77 20.29 5.70
C LYS A 139 10.60 19.43 4.72
N GLU A 140 11.09 18.28 5.16
CA GLU A 140 12.00 17.46 4.35
C GLU A 140 11.26 16.73 3.21
N PRO A 141 10.11 16.04 3.45
CA PRO A 141 9.28 15.51 2.37
C PRO A 141 8.79 16.59 1.40
N GLU A 142 8.53 17.81 1.86
CA GLU A 142 8.10 18.90 0.98
C GLU A 142 9.20 19.33 0.01
N ARG A 143 10.45 19.40 0.48
CA ARG A 143 11.64 19.65 -0.36
C ARG A 143 11.92 18.48 -1.30
N ILE A 144 11.96 17.26 -0.78
CA ILE A 144 12.24 16.04 -1.55
C ILE A 144 11.14 15.79 -2.59
N ALA A 145 9.88 16.13 -2.31
CA ALA A 145 8.79 15.92 -3.26
C ALA A 145 8.98 16.67 -4.59
N GLN A 146 9.73 17.78 -4.60
CA GLN A 146 10.06 18.51 -5.82
C GLN A 146 11.03 17.72 -6.71
N ASP A 147 11.99 17.02 -6.11
CA ASP A 147 12.83 16.06 -6.81
C ASP A 147 12.09 14.73 -7.01
N ARG A 148 11.70 14.43 -8.25
CA ARG A 148 11.00 13.18 -8.58
C ARG A 148 11.84 11.94 -8.27
N VAL A 149 13.17 12.02 -8.42
CA VAL A 149 14.07 10.89 -8.21
C VAL A 149 14.24 10.66 -6.71
N GLY A 150 14.58 11.70 -5.95
CA GLY A 150 14.65 11.70 -4.50
C GLY A 150 13.36 11.24 -3.84
N TRP A 151 12.20 11.73 -4.33
CA TRP A 151 10.90 11.24 -3.86
C TRP A 151 10.71 9.75 -4.14
N GLY A 152 11.08 9.29 -5.34
CA GLY A 152 11.04 7.89 -5.71
C GLY A 152 11.87 7.00 -4.77
N MET A 153 13.07 7.46 -4.38
CA MET A 153 13.93 6.75 -3.43
C MET A 153 13.34 6.71 -2.02
N LEU A 154 12.83 7.85 -1.52
CA LEU A 154 12.20 7.94 -0.21
C LEU A 154 10.99 7.00 -0.09
N VAL A 155 10.13 6.97 -1.10
CA VAL A 155 8.95 6.08 -1.12
C VAL A 155 9.35 4.61 -1.18
N ARG A 156 10.42 4.24 -1.91
CA ARG A 156 10.93 2.87 -1.90
C ARG A 156 11.50 2.48 -0.54
N GLY A 157 12.26 3.37 0.10
CA GLY A 157 12.81 3.16 1.45
C GLY A 157 11.72 2.91 2.50
N LEU A 158 10.65 3.71 2.47
CA LEU A 158 9.46 3.53 3.31
C LEU A 158 8.80 2.15 3.17
N CYS A 159 8.82 1.59 1.96
CA CYS A 159 8.22 0.29 1.65
C CYS A 159 9.18 -0.88 1.89
N SER A 160 10.49 -0.67 2.02
CA SER A 160 11.47 -1.72 2.27
C SER A 160 11.71 -2.00 3.77
N PHE A 161 11.48 -1.02 4.66
CA PHE A 161 11.63 -1.20 6.11
C PHE A 161 10.77 -2.32 6.71
N THR A 162 9.63 -2.64 6.08
CA THR A 162 8.77 -3.74 6.50
C THR A 162 9.30 -5.12 6.10
N ARG A 163 10.31 -5.20 5.21
CA ARG A 163 10.91 -6.46 4.77
C ARG A 163 11.97 -6.97 5.75
N SER A 164 12.70 -6.09 6.45
CA SER A 164 13.71 -6.52 7.45
C SER A 164 13.07 -7.05 8.74
N ASN A 165 11.93 -6.48 9.16
CA ASN A 165 11.20 -6.94 10.34
C ASN A 165 10.42 -8.26 10.15
N ARG A 166 10.41 -8.85 8.95
CA ARG A 166 9.82 -10.19 8.69
C ARG A 166 10.82 -11.34 8.83
N ARG A 167 12.10 -11.05 9.08
CA ARG A 167 13.16 -12.04 9.30
C ARG A 167 13.46 -12.31 10.78
N LYS A 168 12.59 -11.87 11.69
CA LYS A 168 12.62 -12.22 13.11
C LYS A 168 11.32 -12.93 13.48
#